data_AF-A0A172TSI7-F1
#
_entry.id   AF-A0A172TSI7-F1
#
_cell.length_a   1.000
_cell.length_b   1.000
_cell.length_c   1.000
_cell.angle_alpha   90.00
_cell.angle_beta   90.00
_cell.angle_gamma   90.00
#
_symmetry.space_group_name_H-M   'P 1'
#
loop_
_entity.id
_entity.type
_entity.pdbx_description
1 polymer ?
#
loop_
_entity_poly.entity_id
_entity_poly.type
_entity_poly.pdbx_seq_one_letter_code
_entity_poly.pdbx_strand_id
1 'polypeptide(L)'
;MAKQVGPVFITGTIDGIIFYKLGDTYYLRSKGDYKSAKRMRKDPGLKRTMANADRFGVAARMVKRVYYRQLPGTVRKPGLFARLTGMVNKWLYQGKTKEEAQELLLAHCQTLVPAEKTTLEQPVHSTQKQITEANTKASSPLPMPKPIAVPNNRMVKKARYLSRWKVKRCGRLQVPRKDVASVMQTQLTKSDPAPC
;
A
#
# COMPACT_ATOMS: atom_id res chain seq x y z
N MET A 1 10.44 1.04 -19.09
CA MET A 1 9.00 1.40 -19.19
C MET A 1 8.87 2.43 -20.30
N ALA A 2 7.89 2.27 -21.17
CA ALA A 2 7.71 3.18 -22.29
C ALA A 2 7.05 4.48 -21.80
N LYS A 3 7.56 5.63 -22.26
CA LYS A 3 6.95 6.93 -21.99
C LYS A 3 5.82 7.16 -22.98
N GLN A 4 4.73 7.77 -22.52
CA GLN A 4 3.69 8.27 -23.43
C GLN A 4 4.21 9.54 -24.09
N VAL A 5 4.10 9.60 -25.42
CA VAL A 5 4.46 10.76 -26.23
C VAL A 5 3.26 11.12 -27.10
N GLY A 6 2.98 12.42 -27.22
CA GLY A 6 1.86 12.93 -28.02
C GLY A 6 1.00 13.95 -27.27
N PRO A 7 -0.03 14.48 -27.95
CA PRO A 7 -0.89 15.55 -27.42
C PRO A 7 -1.90 15.06 -26.37
N VAL A 8 -2.16 13.75 -26.32
CA VAL A 8 -3.17 13.16 -25.42
C VAL A 8 -2.48 12.18 -24.47
N PHE A 9 -2.66 12.41 -23.18
CA PHE A 9 -2.20 11.52 -22.12
C PHE A 9 -3.37 10.73 -21.55
N ILE A 10 -3.19 9.41 -21.48
CA ILE A 10 -4.21 8.49 -20.99
C ILE A 10 -3.75 7.92 -19.66
N THR A 11 -4.69 7.66 -18.77
CA THR A 11 -4.49 6.91 -17.53
C THR A 11 -5.55 5.84 -17.43
N GLY A 12 -5.18 4.64 -16.98
CA GLY A 12 -6.11 3.52 -16.89
C GLY A 12 -5.53 2.25 -17.50
N THR A 13 -6.39 1.30 -17.85
CA THR A 13 -5.98 0.07 -18.53
C THR A 13 -6.83 -0.12 -19.78
N ILE A 14 -6.18 -0.21 -20.93
CA ILE A 14 -6.82 -0.41 -22.24
C ILE A 14 -6.07 -1.54 -22.93
N ASP A 15 -6.78 -2.56 -23.41
CA ASP A 15 -6.22 -3.69 -24.16
C ASP A 15 -5.00 -4.36 -23.53
N GLY A 16 -5.01 -4.51 -22.19
CA GLY A 16 -3.89 -5.11 -21.46
C GLY A 16 -2.66 -4.20 -21.34
N ILE A 17 -2.74 -2.94 -21.74
CA ILE A 17 -1.73 -1.91 -21.48
C ILE A 17 -2.20 -1.05 -20.32
N ILE A 18 -1.33 -0.86 -19.32
CA ILE A 18 -1.58 -0.06 -18.13
C ILE A 18 -0.88 1.28 -18.31
N PHE A 19 -1.67 2.34 -18.37
CA PHE A 19 -1.25 3.72 -18.48
C PHE A 19 -1.33 4.38 -17.10
N TYR A 20 -0.24 5.00 -16.67
CA TYR A 20 -0.16 5.65 -15.35
C TYR A 20 0.75 6.86 -15.38
N LYS A 21 0.53 7.78 -14.44
CA LYS A 21 1.33 8.99 -14.24
C LYS A 21 2.28 8.78 -13.07
N LEU A 22 3.54 9.16 -13.23
CA LEU A 22 4.55 9.18 -12.17
C LEU A 22 5.25 10.53 -12.17
N GLY A 23 5.05 11.32 -11.12
CA GLY A 23 5.42 12.75 -11.12
C GLY A 23 4.67 13.47 -12.24
N ASP A 24 5.39 14.23 -13.07
CA ASP A 24 4.82 14.94 -14.21
C ASP A 24 4.90 14.15 -15.53
N THR A 25 5.44 12.94 -15.50
CA THR A 25 5.60 12.11 -16.71
C THR A 25 4.58 10.98 -16.77
N TYR A 26 4.09 10.70 -17.98
CA TYR A 26 3.16 9.63 -18.26
C TYR A 26 3.89 8.42 -18.84
N TYR A 27 3.53 7.24 -18.35
CA TYR A 27 4.14 5.98 -18.71
C TYR A 27 3.09 4.95 -19.10
N LEU A 28 3.54 3.93 -19.81
CA LEU A 28 2.77 2.73 -20.07
C LEU A 28 3.61 1.48 -19.83
N ARG A 29 2.92 0.41 -19.45
CA ARG A 29 3.49 -0.93 -19.36
C ARG A 29 2.47 -1.95 -19.85
N SER A 30 2.93 -3.04 -20.45
CA SER A 30 2.06 -4.20 -20.65
C SER A 30 1.68 -4.81 -19.29
N LYS A 31 0.46 -5.31 -19.24
CA LYS A 31 0.00 -6.22 -18.20
C LYS A 31 0.59 -7.58 -18.54
N GLY A 32 1.32 -8.17 -17.60
CA GLY A 32 1.88 -9.51 -17.80
C GLY A 32 0.80 -10.56 -18.01
N ASP A 33 1.18 -11.68 -18.64
CA ASP A 33 0.24 -12.69 -19.15
C ASP A 33 -0.45 -13.51 -18.05
N TYR A 34 0.07 -13.45 -16.82
CA TYR A 34 -0.48 -14.23 -15.72
C TYR A 34 -1.78 -13.64 -15.19
N LYS A 35 -2.87 -14.38 -15.42
CA LYS A 35 -4.20 -14.07 -14.88
C LYS A 35 -4.31 -14.29 -13.35
N SER A 36 -3.40 -15.03 -12.72
CA SER A 36 -3.42 -15.31 -11.28
C SER A 36 -2.03 -15.60 -10.68
N ALA A 37 -1.78 -15.08 -9.48
CA ALA A 37 -0.56 -15.35 -8.71
C ALA A 37 -0.37 -16.84 -8.39
N LYS A 38 -1.46 -17.62 -8.25
CA LYS A 38 -1.39 -19.07 -8.01
C LYS A 38 -0.78 -19.81 -9.21
N ARG A 39 -1.09 -19.37 -10.43
CA ARG A 39 -0.51 -19.95 -11.65
C ARG A 39 0.95 -19.56 -11.79
N MET A 40 1.27 -18.28 -11.57
CA MET A 40 2.64 -17.76 -11.59
C MET A 40 3.59 -18.55 -10.66
N ARG A 41 3.14 -18.91 -9.44
CA ARG A 41 3.94 -19.68 -8.48
C ARG A 41 4.22 -21.12 -8.91
N LYS A 42 3.31 -21.73 -9.66
CA LYS A 42 3.45 -23.12 -10.12
C LYS A 42 4.20 -23.24 -11.44
N ASP A 43 4.48 -22.12 -12.10
CA ASP A 43 5.10 -22.11 -13.40
C ASP A 43 6.59 -22.49 -13.31
N PRO A 44 7.04 -23.52 -14.04
CA PRO A 44 8.44 -23.92 -14.04
C PRO A 44 9.39 -22.85 -14.60
N GLY A 45 8.95 -22.02 -15.55
CA GLY A 45 9.76 -20.94 -16.13
C GLY A 45 10.06 -19.82 -15.13
N LEU A 46 9.23 -19.68 -14.09
CA LEU A 46 9.40 -18.66 -13.04
C LEU A 46 10.01 -19.19 -11.75
N LYS A 47 10.51 -20.43 -11.72
CA LYS A 47 11.14 -21.04 -10.52
C LYS A 47 12.19 -20.14 -9.89
N ARG A 48 13.07 -19.54 -10.70
CA ARG A 48 14.11 -18.61 -10.22
C ARG A 48 13.51 -17.34 -9.62
N THR A 49 12.49 -16.77 -10.28
CA THR A 49 11.78 -15.58 -9.78
C THR A 49 11.09 -15.87 -8.45
N MET A 50 10.49 -17.05 -8.29
CA MET A 50 9.84 -17.46 -7.04
C MET A 50 10.88 -17.68 -5.93
N ALA A 51 11.98 -18.38 -6.22
CA ALA A 51 13.07 -18.55 -5.25
C ALA A 51 13.65 -17.20 -4.78
N ASN A 52 13.80 -16.23 -5.68
CA ASN A 52 14.23 -14.88 -5.34
C ASN A 52 13.19 -14.14 -4.49
N ALA A 53 11.90 -14.29 -4.82
CA ALA A 53 10.80 -13.69 -4.05
C ALA A 53 10.72 -14.27 -2.63
N ASP A 54 10.91 -15.59 -2.48
CA ASP A 54 10.91 -16.26 -1.18
C ASP A 54 12.09 -15.78 -0.31
N ARG A 55 13.30 -15.69 -0.90
CA ARG A 55 14.48 -15.11 -0.22
C ARG A 55 14.24 -13.67 0.22
N PHE A 56 13.70 -12.84 -0.67
CA PHE A 56 13.37 -11.45 -0.35
C PHE A 56 12.32 -11.37 0.77
N GLY A 57 11.35 -12.28 0.78
CA GLY A 57 10.38 -12.43 1.87
C GLY A 57 11.02 -12.78 3.21
N VAL A 58 12.03 -13.64 3.22
CA VAL A 58 12.83 -13.95 4.42
C VAL A 58 13.57 -12.71 4.92
N ALA A 59 14.26 -11.99 4.03
CA ALA A 59 14.97 -10.74 4.37
C ALA A 59 14.03 -9.70 4.98
N ALA A 60 12.87 -9.46 4.37
CA ALA A 60 11.87 -8.51 4.85
C ALA A 60 11.33 -8.88 6.25
N ARG A 61 11.14 -10.18 6.53
CA ARG A 61 10.70 -10.66 7.86
C ARG A 61 11.77 -10.47 8.94
N MET A 62 13.05 -10.60 8.60
CA MET A 62 14.15 -10.32 9.52
C MET A 62 14.18 -8.83 9.85
N VAL A 63 14.15 -7.98 8.83
CA VAL A 63 14.17 -6.51 8.98
C VAL A 63 12.96 -6.02 9.76
N LYS A 64 11.76 -6.56 9.51
CA LYS A 64 10.55 -6.19 10.26
C LYS A 64 10.71 -6.36 11.76
N ARG A 65 11.38 -7.44 12.21
CA ARG A 65 11.57 -7.69 13.65
C ARG A 65 12.48 -6.62 14.28
N VAL A 66 13.60 -6.32 13.65
CA VAL A 66 14.56 -5.30 14.11
C VAL A 66 13.94 -3.91 14.03
N TYR A 67 13.40 -3.53 12.87
CA TYR A 67 12.90 -2.19 12.57
C TYR A 67 11.81 -1.70 13.52
N TYR A 68 10.82 -2.56 13.83
CA TYR A 68 9.70 -2.17 14.69
C TYR A 68 9.97 -2.35 16.19
N ARG A 69 10.91 -3.23 16.58
CA ARG A 69 11.19 -3.51 18.01
C ARG A 69 12.38 -2.74 18.56
N GLN A 70 13.44 -2.52 17.77
CA GLN A 70 14.72 -2.00 18.27
C GLN A 70 15.00 -0.56 17.82
N LEU A 71 14.46 -0.11 16.69
CA LEU A 71 14.67 1.28 16.25
C LEU A 71 13.60 2.20 16.83
N PRO A 72 13.96 3.35 17.41
CA PRO A 72 13.00 4.35 17.85
C PRO A 72 12.28 4.97 16.64
N GLY A 73 11.05 5.45 16.84
CA GLY A 73 10.24 6.05 15.77
C GLY A 73 10.90 7.26 15.09
N THR A 74 11.78 7.97 15.81
CA THR A 74 12.53 9.14 15.33
C THR A 74 13.45 8.83 14.14
N VAL A 75 14.02 7.63 14.10
CA VAL A 75 14.96 7.20 13.04
C VAL A 75 14.23 6.54 11.85
N ARG A 76 12.94 6.19 12.01
CA ARG A 76 12.13 5.45 11.03
C ARG A 76 11.67 6.33 9.86
N LYS A 77 12.60 6.67 8.97
CA LYS A 77 12.32 7.46 7.76
C LYS A 77 11.65 6.62 6.66
N PRO A 78 10.79 7.23 5.81
CA PRO A 78 10.24 6.54 4.64
C PRO A 78 11.39 6.05 3.74
N GLY A 79 11.33 4.78 3.34
CA GLY A 79 12.36 4.14 2.52
C GLY A 79 13.50 3.47 3.30
N LEU A 80 13.71 3.77 4.59
CA LEU A 80 14.76 3.10 5.39
C LEU A 80 14.54 1.59 5.45
N PHE A 81 13.29 1.16 5.68
CA PHE A 81 12.91 -0.25 5.68
C PHE A 81 13.30 -0.97 4.37
N ALA A 82 13.05 -0.32 3.22
CA ALA A 82 13.37 -0.89 1.92
C ALA A 82 14.89 -1.02 1.72
N ARG A 83 15.66 -0.02 2.17
CA ARG A 83 17.14 -0.05 2.13
C ARG A 83 17.70 -1.19 2.98
N LEU A 84 17.25 -1.31 4.22
CA LEU A 84 17.67 -2.39 5.13
C LEU A 84 17.33 -3.77 4.56
N THR A 85 16.13 -3.91 3.98
CA THR A 85 15.71 -5.16 3.33
C THR A 85 16.59 -5.51 2.13
N GLY A 86 16.96 -4.51 1.31
CA GLY A 86 17.87 -4.69 0.18
C GLY A 86 19.27 -5.15 0.61
N MET A 87 19.80 -4.58 1.71
CA MET A 87 21.09 -4.99 2.29
C MET A 87 21.06 -6.43 2.77
N VAL A 88 20.07 -6.81 3.58
CA VAL A 88 19.93 -8.19 4.08
C VAL A 88 19.78 -9.17 2.92
N ASN A 89 18.98 -8.83 1.91
CA ASN A 89 18.84 -9.66 0.73
C ASN A 89 20.18 -9.84 -0.02
N LYS A 90 21.00 -8.79 -0.13
CA LYS A 90 22.35 -8.88 -0.70
C LYS A 90 23.28 -9.79 0.11
N TRP A 91 23.23 -9.72 1.44
CA TRP A 91 24.01 -10.61 2.31
C TRP A 91 23.59 -12.08 2.16
N LEU A 92 22.29 -12.35 2.05
CA LEU A 92 21.79 -13.70 1.76
C LEU A 92 22.21 -14.19 0.36
N TYR A 93 22.34 -13.30 -0.63
CA TYR A 93 22.91 -13.66 -1.93
C TYR A 93 24.40 -14.00 -1.87
N GLN A 94 25.14 -13.36 -0.96
CA GLN A 94 26.57 -13.63 -0.73
C GLN A 94 26.82 -14.93 0.03
N GLY A 95 25.77 -15.66 0.43
CA GLY A 95 25.88 -16.92 1.17
C GLY A 95 26.03 -16.75 2.68
N LYS A 96 25.88 -15.52 3.22
CA LYS A 96 25.89 -15.30 4.67
C LYS A 96 24.74 -16.04 5.32
N THR A 97 25.00 -16.60 6.50
CA THR A 97 23.96 -17.25 7.28
C THR A 97 22.93 -16.22 7.76
N LYS A 98 21.75 -16.70 8.18
CA LYS A 98 20.68 -15.82 8.68
C LYS A 98 21.12 -15.07 9.94
N GLU A 99 21.97 -15.68 10.75
CA GLU A 99 22.46 -15.13 12.01
C GLU A 99 23.47 -14.03 11.74
N GLU A 100 24.48 -14.28 10.90
CA GLU A 100 25.43 -13.25 10.45
C GLU A 100 24.73 -12.05 9.81
N ALA A 101 23.73 -12.30 8.95
CA ALA A 101 22.96 -11.22 8.33
C ALA A 101 22.14 -10.41 9.35
N GLN A 102 21.73 -11.03 10.46
CA GLN A 102 21.05 -10.36 11.56
C GLN A 102 22.02 -9.52 12.39
N GLU A 103 23.21 -10.04 12.70
CA GLU A 103 24.26 -9.29 13.41
C GLU A 103 24.70 -8.04 12.65
N LEU A 104 24.95 -8.18 11.35
CA LEU A 104 25.28 -7.04 10.47
C LEU A 104 24.14 -6.01 10.41
N LEU A 105 22.89 -6.47 10.44
CA LEU A 105 21.74 -5.59 10.47
C LEU A 105 21.68 -4.81 11.78
N LEU A 106 21.93 -5.46 12.92
CA LEU A 106 21.95 -4.85 14.24
C LEU A 106 23.06 -3.81 14.36
N ALA A 107 24.29 -4.18 13.95
CA ALA A 107 25.43 -3.27 13.93
C ALA A 107 25.14 -2.01 13.11
N HIS A 108 24.57 -2.18 11.91
CA HIS A 108 24.17 -1.03 11.10
C HIS A 108 23.08 -0.19 11.77
N CYS A 109 22.09 -0.81 12.41
CA CYS A 109 21.02 -0.06 13.09
C CYS A 109 21.55 0.74 14.30
N GLN A 110 22.54 0.24 15.02
CA GLN A 110 23.18 0.96 16.13
C GLN A 110 23.86 2.26 15.64
N THR A 111 24.50 2.25 14.48
CA THR A 111 25.09 3.47 13.90
C THR A 111 24.06 4.52 13.48
N LEU A 112 22.81 4.11 13.22
CA LEU A 112 21.74 5.01 12.80
C LEU A 112 21.02 5.67 13.97
N VAL A 113 21.12 5.11 15.18
CA VAL A 113 20.65 5.79 16.38
C VAL A 113 21.63 6.92 16.63
N PRO A 114 21.21 8.20 16.54
CA PRO A 114 22.08 9.30 16.89
C PRO A 114 22.55 9.06 18.32
N ALA A 115 23.87 9.06 18.53
CA ALA A 115 24.43 9.13 19.86
C ALA A 115 23.98 10.47 20.47
N GLU A 116 22.85 10.46 21.16
CA GLU A 116 22.53 11.51 22.12
C GLU A 116 23.52 11.36 23.27
N LYS A 117 24.64 12.07 23.11
CA LYS A 117 25.49 12.68 24.14
C LYS A 117 25.68 11.83 25.40
N THR A 118 26.83 11.17 25.45
CA THR A 118 27.55 10.91 26.70
C THR A 118 27.66 12.22 27.50
N THR A 119 26.89 12.32 28.57
CA THR A 119 27.32 13.00 29.79
C THR A 119 27.04 12.01 30.90
N LEU A 120 28.14 11.47 31.41
CA LEU A 120 28.24 10.67 32.62
C LEU A 120 27.44 11.37 33.72
N GLU A 121 26.57 10.66 34.44
CA GLU A 121 26.59 10.53 35.90
C GLU A 121 25.67 9.35 36.32
N GLN A 122 26.29 8.27 36.79
CA GLN A 122 25.78 7.47 37.91
C GLN A 122 27.00 7.25 38.82
N PRO A 123 26.88 7.22 40.16
CA PRO A 123 25.85 6.48 40.94
C PRO A 123 25.25 7.36 42.09
N VAL A 124 24.28 7.02 42.94
CA VAL A 124 23.92 5.80 43.68
C VAL A 124 22.52 5.99 44.34
N HIS A 125 21.88 4.88 44.71
CA HIS A 125 20.90 4.70 45.81
C HIS A 125 19.38 4.71 45.54
N SER A 126 18.85 3.48 45.41
CA SER A 126 17.95 2.83 46.37
C SER A 126 16.83 3.65 47.01
N THR A 127 15.57 3.34 46.67
CA THR A 127 14.53 3.06 47.68
C THR A 127 13.44 2.17 47.07
N GLN A 128 13.38 0.94 47.56
CA GLN A 128 12.22 0.06 47.48
C GLN A 128 11.14 0.59 48.44
N LYS A 129 9.88 0.60 48.03
CA LYS A 129 8.74 0.49 48.96
C LYS A 129 7.84 -0.65 48.50
N GLN A 130 7.96 -1.74 49.24
CA GLN A 130 6.99 -2.81 49.36
C GLN A 130 5.77 -2.27 50.13
N ILE A 131 4.57 -2.66 49.72
CA ILE A 131 3.39 -2.73 50.59
C ILE A 131 2.98 -4.20 50.64
N THR A 132 2.75 -4.64 51.86
CA THR A 132 2.47 -5.99 52.37
C THR A 132 1.01 -6.43 52.25
N GLU A 133 0.84 -7.70 51.89
CA GLU A 133 -0.06 -8.76 52.40
C GLU A 133 -1.49 -8.44 52.91
N ALA A 134 -2.50 -9.14 52.37
CA ALA A 134 -3.11 -10.32 53.04
C ALA A 134 -4.46 -10.79 52.41
N ASN A 135 -4.43 -12.05 51.92
CA ASN A 135 -5.33 -13.17 52.27
C ASN A 135 -6.73 -13.41 51.64
N THR A 136 -6.89 -14.68 51.24
CA THR A 136 -8.08 -15.57 51.29
C THR A 136 -8.74 -16.01 49.96
N LYS A 137 -8.93 -17.33 49.91
CA LYS A 137 -9.31 -18.24 48.82
C LYS A 137 -10.80 -18.20 48.42
N ALA A 138 -11.01 -18.53 47.14
CA ALA A 138 -12.03 -19.41 46.52
C ALA A 138 -13.53 -19.05 46.54
N SER A 139 -14.10 -18.85 45.34
CA SER A 139 -15.22 -19.65 44.79
C SER A 139 -15.59 -19.20 43.35
N SER A 140 -15.81 -20.18 42.47
CA SER A 140 -16.24 -20.08 41.04
C SER A 140 -17.72 -19.66 40.89
N PRO A 141 -18.36 -19.58 39.68
CA PRO A 141 -17.91 -19.44 38.28
C PRO A 141 -18.61 -18.29 37.48
N LEU A 142 -18.11 -18.05 36.26
CA LEU A 142 -18.52 -17.15 35.15
C LEU A 142 -19.97 -16.58 35.09
N PRO A 143 -20.11 -15.35 34.53
CA PRO A 143 -20.92 -15.21 33.32
C PRO A 143 -20.16 -14.53 32.17
N MET A 144 -20.42 -15.03 30.97
CA MET A 144 -19.80 -14.70 29.68
C MET A 144 -19.76 -13.18 29.36
N PRO A 145 -18.69 -12.67 28.73
CA PRO A 145 -18.78 -11.40 28.01
C PRO A 145 -19.63 -11.60 26.75
N LYS A 146 -20.74 -10.85 26.69
CA LYS A 146 -21.66 -10.79 25.55
C LYS A 146 -20.89 -10.51 24.25
N PRO A 147 -21.24 -11.15 23.12
CA PRO A 147 -20.59 -10.87 21.85
C PRO A 147 -20.85 -9.41 21.45
N ILE A 148 -19.77 -8.67 21.22
CA ILE A 148 -19.85 -7.33 20.63
C ILE A 148 -20.44 -7.49 19.24
N ALA A 149 -21.64 -6.95 19.06
CA ALA A 149 -22.34 -6.91 17.79
C ALA A 149 -21.47 -6.20 16.74
N VAL A 150 -21.10 -6.94 15.70
CA VAL A 150 -20.47 -6.36 14.50
C VAL A 150 -21.54 -5.55 13.78
N PRO A 151 -21.42 -4.22 13.61
CA PRO A 151 -22.34 -3.50 12.76
C PRO A 151 -22.14 -3.96 11.32
N ASN A 152 -23.17 -4.66 10.86
CA ASN A 152 -23.28 -5.25 9.55
C ASN A 152 -23.40 -4.13 8.49
N ASN A 153 -22.75 -4.35 7.35
CA ASN A 153 -23.03 -3.73 6.06
C ASN A 153 -22.95 -2.18 5.96
N ARG A 154 -21.72 -1.64 5.92
CA ARG A 154 -21.50 -0.32 5.29
C ARG A 154 -21.77 -0.46 3.79
N MET A 155 -22.97 -0.07 3.34
CA MET A 155 -23.23 0.21 1.93
C MET A 155 -22.16 1.19 1.43
N VAL A 156 -21.31 0.72 0.53
CA VAL A 156 -20.36 1.56 -0.21
C VAL A 156 -21.17 2.64 -0.90
N LYS A 157 -20.94 3.92 -0.54
CA LYS A 157 -21.60 5.06 -1.16
C LYS A 157 -21.31 5.02 -2.66
N LYS A 158 -22.30 4.65 -3.49
CA LYS A 158 -22.20 4.71 -4.94
C LYS A 158 -21.91 6.17 -5.32
N ALA A 159 -20.87 6.40 -6.11
CA ALA A 159 -20.56 7.73 -6.60
C ALA A 159 -21.77 8.28 -7.37
N ARG A 160 -22.19 9.53 -7.06
CA ARG A 160 -23.44 10.13 -7.55
C ARG A 160 -23.58 10.14 -9.08
N TYR A 161 -22.48 10.05 -9.83
CA TYR A 161 -22.48 10.01 -11.29
C TYR A 161 -22.84 8.63 -11.90
N LEU A 162 -22.78 7.55 -11.13
CA LEU A 162 -23.09 6.18 -11.59
C LEU A 162 -24.54 5.75 -11.33
N SER A 163 -25.31 6.53 -10.57
CA SER A 163 -26.71 6.20 -10.22
C SER A 163 -27.66 6.24 -11.42
N ARG A 164 -27.28 6.93 -12.50
CA ARG A 164 -28.06 7.02 -13.75
C ARG A 164 -27.68 5.98 -14.81
N TRP A 165 -26.68 5.14 -14.56
CA TRP A 165 -26.17 4.20 -15.55
C TRP A 165 -26.95 2.89 -15.44
N LYS A 166 -27.96 2.71 -16.31
CA LYS A 166 -28.70 1.44 -16.41
C LYS A 166 -27.93 0.47 -17.32
N VAL A 167 -27.71 -0.75 -16.84
CA VAL A 167 -27.10 -1.86 -17.60
C VAL A 167 -28.23 -2.63 -18.29
N LYS A 168 -28.17 -2.81 -19.62
CA LYS A 168 -29.13 -3.65 -20.34
C LYS A 168 -28.88 -5.14 -20.03
N ARG A 169 -29.89 -6.01 -20.23
CA ARG A 169 -29.75 -7.47 -20.10
C ARG A 169 -28.60 -8.06 -20.94
N CYS A 170 -28.20 -7.38 -22.01
CA CYS A 170 -27.08 -7.75 -22.89
C CYS A 170 -25.70 -7.21 -22.44
N GLY A 171 -25.56 -6.68 -21.22
CA GLY A 171 -24.28 -6.21 -20.67
C GLY A 171 -23.77 -4.86 -21.21
N ARG A 172 -24.47 -4.23 -22.17
CA ARG A 172 -24.14 -2.86 -22.62
C ARG A 172 -24.69 -1.81 -21.65
N LEU A 173 -23.84 -0.83 -21.32
CA LEU A 173 -24.19 0.35 -20.52
C LEU A 173 -25.01 1.34 -21.36
N GLN A 174 -26.11 1.84 -20.79
CA GLN A 174 -26.90 2.92 -21.39
C GLN A 174 -26.30 4.27 -20.98
N VAL A 175 -25.59 4.92 -21.91
CA VAL A 175 -25.13 6.31 -21.75
C VAL A 175 -26.28 7.23 -22.18
N PRO A 176 -26.84 8.07 -21.29
CA PRO A 176 -27.84 9.04 -21.70
C PRO A 176 -27.19 10.06 -22.65
N ARG A 177 -27.64 10.07 -23.91
CA ARG A 177 -27.30 11.14 -24.85
C ARG A 177 -27.93 12.43 -24.32
N LYS A 178 -27.13 13.49 -24.19
CA LYS A 178 -27.70 14.84 -24.03
C LYS A 178 -28.37 15.18 -25.36
N ASP A 179 -29.66 15.49 -25.34
CA ASP A 179 -30.41 15.89 -26.52
C ASP A 179 -29.76 17.15 -27.13
N VAL A 180 -29.30 17.02 -28.38
CA VAL A 180 -28.69 18.10 -29.17
C VAL A 180 -29.77 18.99 -29.83
N ALA A 181 -31.04 18.84 -29.44
CA ALA A 181 -32.17 19.47 -30.13
C ALA A 181 -32.53 20.90 -29.66
N SER A 182 -31.69 21.57 -28.86
CA SER A 182 -32.01 22.90 -28.30
C SER A 182 -31.04 24.03 -28.70
N VAL A 183 -30.30 23.89 -29.81
CA VAL A 183 -29.35 24.93 -30.28
C VAL A 183 -29.67 25.45 -31.70
N MET A 184 -30.81 25.08 -32.30
CA MET A 184 -31.16 25.51 -33.68
C MET A 184 -32.45 26.33 -33.78
N GLN A 185 -32.82 27.10 -32.75
CA GLN A 185 -33.93 28.06 -32.82
C GLN A 185 -33.52 29.39 -32.17
N THR A 186 -32.57 30.11 -32.79
CA THR A 186 -32.34 31.54 -32.44
C THR A 186 -31.60 32.34 -33.52
N GLN A 187 -31.67 31.99 -34.81
CA GLN A 187 -31.07 32.81 -35.88
C GLN A 187 -31.83 32.71 -37.21
N LEU A 188 -33.17 32.83 -37.21
CA LEU A 188 -33.90 32.94 -38.47
C LEU A 188 -35.20 33.75 -38.35
N THR A 189 -35.13 34.96 -37.78
CA THR A 189 -36.16 36.01 -37.98
C THR A 189 -35.58 37.40 -37.70
N LYS A 190 -34.94 38.02 -38.70
CA LYS A 190 -35.05 39.48 -38.85
C LYS A 190 -34.85 39.83 -40.32
N SER A 191 -36.01 40.00 -40.93
CA SER A 191 -36.35 40.62 -42.20
C SER A 191 -35.56 41.90 -42.50
N ASP A 192 -35.14 42.01 -43.76
CA ASP A 192 -34.89 43.27 -44.46
C ASP A 192 -36.09 44.24 -44.35
N PRO A 193 -35.85 45.55 -44.50
CA PRO A 193 -36.18 46.12 -45.81
C PRO A 193 -35.16 47.17 -46.31
N ALA A 194 -34.81 47.07 -47.59
CA ALA A 194 -34.40 48.18 -48.46
C ALA A 194 -35.66 48.72 -49.20
N PRO A 195 -35.62 49.76 -50.07
CA PRO A 195 -34.48 50.53 -50.59
C PRO A 195 -34.74 52.06 -50.75
N CYS A 196 -33.72 52.75 -51.30
CA CYS A 196 -33.67 53.99 -52.11
C CYS A 196 -34.80 55.03 -52.01
#